data_AF-A0A6L7TU78-F1
#
_entry.id   AF-A0A6L7TU78-F1
#
_cell.length_a   1.000
_cell.length_b   1.000
_cell.length_c   1.000
_cell.angle_alpha   90.00
_cell.angle_beta   90.00
_cell.angle_gamma   90.00
#
_symmetry.space_group_name_H-M   'P 1'
#
loop_
_entity.id
_entity.type
_entity.pdbx_description
1 polymer ?
#
loop_
_entity_poly.entity_id
_entity_poly.type
_entity_poly.pdbx_seq_one_letter_code
_entity_poly.pdbx_strand_id
1 'polypeptide(L)'
;MFGFVTGIHSSRKLEAACRDQIPFLWLTGWQQPDHNTLWRFYKDHRQAMRGLLRRTVGTAMAMELVDLAVRAVDGIRVTANASSKRSCDAQGLAKLLERLDRAIAELEDQNEGETERVPVHLPEELADKRTLRDRVRRAMDELEDLKGRKNINLTDRDARLMKMKQGFLPAYNAQAMVSPVKTDQETTGLLVTAVQVVDEPADYARLIPMLQEAEEMTRVRTPLTLADAGYHSAAGLQECAERGQQVAMPESPRGMALDHPYHRGLYTAGYGRRWVFPGGGTAHRPARTAPSRENRTGTALEGIPGGGG
;
A
#
# COMPACT_ATOMS: atom_id res chain seq x y z
N MET A 1 14.95 2.19 16.82
CA MET A 1 14.50 0.78 16.80
C MET A 1 13.49 0.47 17.90
N PHE A 2 13.78 0.74 19.17
CA PHE A 2 12.87 0.42 20.28
C PHE A 2 11.42 0.91 20.07
N GLY A 3 11.25 2.17 19.65
CA GLY A 3 9.92 2.68 19.32
C GLY A 3 9.18 1.89 18.23
N PHE A 4 9.87 1.35 17.23
CA PHE A 4 9.22 0.53 16.21
C PHE A 4 8.74 -0.81 16.79
N VAL A 5 9.53 -1.41 17.69
CA VAL A 5 9.16 -2.66 18.38
C VAL A 5 7.94 -2.46 19.28
N THR A 6 7.79 -1.28 19.88
CA THR A 6 6.64 -0.93 20.73
C THR A 6 5.46 -0.30 19.96
N GLY A 7 5.48 -0.31 18.62
CA GLY A 7 4.39 0.21 17.78
C GLY A 7 4.34 1.74 17.66
N ILE A 8 5.40 2.44 18.08
CA ILE A 8 5.54 3.90 18.00
C ILE A 8 6.43 4.27 16.80
N HIS A 9 5.77 4.55 15.66
CA HIS A 9 6.46 4.83 14.39
C HIS A 9 6.53 6.33 14.02
N SER A 10 5.70 7.17 14.63
CA SER A 10 5.65 8.60 14.33
C SER A 10 6.67 9.37 15.14
N SER A 11 7.43 10.26 14.51
CA SER A 11 8.39 11.14 15.21
C SER A 11 7.74 11.99 16.30
N ARG A 12 6.49 12.43 16.11
CA ARG A 12 5.71 13.15 17.14
C ARG A 12 5.29 12.25 18.30
N LYS A 13 4.91 11.00 18.00
CA LYS A 13 4.61 10.03 19.06
C LYS A 13 5.89 9.61 19.80
N LEU A 14 7.02 9.55 19.11
CA LEU A 14 8.33 9.30 19.72
C LEU A 14 8.75 10.48 20.61
N GLU A 15 8.56 11.72 20.17
CA GLU A 15 8.76 12.92 21.00
C GLU A 15 7.95 12.82 22.30
N ALA A 16 6.63 12.54 22.19
CA ALA A 16 5.79 12.34 23.36
C ALA A 16 6.27 11.18 24.24
N ALA A 17 6.64 10.04 23.64
CA ALA A 17 7.15 8.89 24.38
C ALA A 17 8.46 9.22 25.13
N CYS A 18 9.36 10.02 24.54
CA CYS A 18 10.59 10.49 25.19
C CYS A 18 10.34 11.42 26.38
N ARG A 19 9.11 11.96 26.53
CA ARG A 19 8.70 12.75 27.69
C ARG A 19 7.94 11.93 28.73
N ASP A 20 7.05 11.05 28.26
CA ASP A 20 6.00 10.49 29.11
C ASP A 20 6.25 9.02 29.48
N GLN A 21 7.14 8.31 28.77
CA GLN A 21 7.35 6.87 28.94
C GLN A 21 8.74 6.57 29.51
N ILE A 22 8.77 5.91 30.68
CA ILE A 22 10.00 5.53 31.41
C ILE A 22 11.03 4.81 30.52
N PRO A 23 10.66 3.81 29.67
CA PRO A 23 11.64 3.14 28.82
C PRO A 23 12.35 4.09 27.85
N PHE A 24 11.66 5.09 27.33
CA PHE A 24 12.23 6.05 26.39
C PHE A 24 13.07 7.09 27.12
N LEU A 25 12.62 7.59 28.29
CA LEU A 25 13.42 8.46 29.15
C LEU A 25 14.76 7.81 29.52
N TRP A 26 14.75 6.51 29.84
CA TRP A 26 15.98 5.77 30.12
C TRP A 26 16.88 5.66 28.88
N LEU A 27 16.30 5.29 27.72
CA LEU A 27 17.04 5.15 26.46
C LEU A 27 17.67 6.45 25.96
N THR A 28 16.97 7.58 26.14
CA THR A 28 17.48 8.90 25.75
C THR A 28 18.39 9.52 26.80
N GLY A 29 18.56 8.89 27.97
CA GLY A 29 19.30 9.47 29.08
C GLY A 29 18.68 10.79 29.55
N TRP A 30 17.35 10.82 29.69
CA TRP A 30 16.52 11.99 30.02
C TRP A 30 16.53 13.12 28.99
N GLN A 31 17.14 12.93 27.82
CA GLN A 31 17.02 13.89 26.73
C GLN A 31 15.62 13.83 26.12
N GLN A 32 15.06 15.00 25.78
CA GLN A 32 13.73 15.14 25.20
C GLN A 32 13.82 15.71 23.77
N PRO A 33 14.30 14.92 22.79
CA PRO A 33 14.42 15.38 21.42
C PRO A 33 13.04 15.68 20.83
N ASP A 34 12.93 16.79 20.11
CA ASP A 34 11.70 17.13 19.38
C ASP A 34 11.53 16.26 18.13
N HIS A 35 10.32 16.24 17.57
CA HIS A 35 10.02 15.45 16.37
C HIS A 35 10.86 15.86 15.16
N ASN A 36 11.30 17.11 15.07
CA ASN A 36 12.14 17.60 13.98
C ASN A 36 13.55 17.01 14.05
N THR A 37 14.14 16.95 15.24
CA THR A 37 15.44 16.34 15.52
C THR A 37 15.38 14.85 15.22
N LEU A 38 14.36 14.16 15.71
CA LEU A 38 14.12 12.74 15.42
C LEU A 38 13.95 12.48 13.93
N TRP A 39 13.21 13.33 13.22
CA TRP A 39 12.99 13.22 11.79
C TRP A 39 14.27 13.46 10.98
N ARG A 40 15.04 14.50 11.32
CA ARG A 40 16.34 14.79 10.68
C ARG A 40 17.31 13.62 10.88
N PHE A 41 17.46 13.15 12.12
CA PHE A 41 18.28 11.98 12.41
C PHE A 41 17.84 10.76 11.59
N TYR A 42 16.54 10.48 11.52
CA TYR A 42 16.04 9.37 10.72
C TYR A 42 16.36 9.55 9.23
N LYS A 43 16.13 10.74 8.68
CA LYS A 43 16.37 11.07 7.28
C LYS A 43 17.85 10.89 6.91
N ASP A 44 18.74 11.39 7.76
CA ASP A 44 20.19 11.40 7.51
C ASP A 44 20.80 10.00 7.66
N HIS A 45 20.27 9.17 8.56
CA HIS A 45 20.82 7.83 8.86
C HIS A 45 19.99 6.65 8.31
N ARG A 46 18.97 6.89 7.49
CA ARG A 46 18.09 5.82 6.95
C ARG A 46 18.82 4.67 6.28
N GLN A 47 19.90 4.95 5.54
CA GLN A 47 20.69 3.92 4.88
C GLN A 47 21.45 3.06 5.90
N ALA A 48 22.06 3.68 6.91
CA ALA A 48 22.74 2.98 8.00
C ALA A 48 21.75 2.12 8.81
N MET A 49 20.55 2.62 9.09
CA MET A 49 19.50 1.85 9.77
C MET A 49 19.03 0.64 8.96
N ARG A 50 18.92 0.74 7.63
CA ARG A 50 18.68 -0.44 6.78
C ARG A 50 19.78 -1.48 6.95
N GLY A 51 21.04 -1.04 6.97
CA GLY A 51 22.18 -1.93 7.25
C GLY A 51 22.12 -2.60 8.63
N LEU A 52 21.70 -1.85 9.66
CA LEU A 52 21.53 -2.39 11.01
C LEU A 52 20.43 -3.46 11.05
N LEU A 53 19.28 -3.22 10.40
CA LEU A 53 18.20 -4.20 10.33
C LEU A 53 18.68 -5.52 9.69
N ARG A 54 19.48 -5.45 8.62
CA ARG A 54 20.09 -6.64 8.01
C ARG A 54 20.96 -7.40 9.00
N ARG A 55 21.75 -6.69 9.82
CA ARG A 55 22.57 -7.32 10.85
C ARG A 55 21.72 -7.99 11.92
N THR A 56 20.62 -7.36 12.36
CA THR A 56 19.70 -7.97 13.33
C THR A 56 19.08 -9.27 12.81
N VAL A 57 18.64 -9.29 11.55
CA VAL A 57 18.13 -10.51 10.89
C VAL A 57 19.26 -11.55 10.80
N GLY A 58 20.47 -11.15 10.39
CA GLY A 58 21.63 -12.04 10.36
C GLY A 58 21.99 -12.61 11.74
N THR A 59 21.87 -11.84 12.82
CA THR A 59 22.06 -12.33 14.19
C THR A 59 20.99 -13.36 14.57
N ALA A 60 19.72 -13.08 14.26
CA ALA A 60 18.63 -14.03 14.53
C ALA A 60 18.83 -15.36 13.78
N MET A 61 19.33 -15.30 12.56
CA MET A 61 19.72 -16.46 11.76
C MET A 61 20.89 -17.23 12.38
N ALA A 62 21.94 -16.53 12.81
CA ALA A 62 23.12 -17.13 13.44
C ALA A 62 22.80 -17.79 14.80
N MET A 63 21.77 -17.30 15.49
CA MET A 63 21.25 -17.89 16.73
C MET A 63 20.20 -18.98 16.47
N GLU A 64 19.99 -19.37 15.21
CA GLU A 64 18.99 -20.37 14.78
C GLU A 64 17.55 -20.08 15.23
N LEU A 65 17.24 -18.81 15.51
CA LEU A 65 15.93 -18.37 16.01
C LEU A 65 14.87 -18.30 14.91
N VAL A 66 15.20 -18.60 13.65
CA VAL A 66 14.27 -18.46 12.51
C VAL A 66 14.01 -19.82 11.89
N ASP A 67 12.74 -20.16 11.76
CA ASP A 67 12.32 -21.31 10.97
C ASP A 67 12.28 -20.91 9.50
N LEU A 68 13.16 -21.53 8.72
CA LEU A 68 13.31 -21.30 7.29
C LEU A 68 12.75 -22.45 6.47
N ALA A 69 11.97 -23.36 7.08
CA ALA A 69 11.24 -24.39 6.35
C ALA A 69 10.12 -23.78 5.51
N VAL A 70 9.46 -22.74 6.03
CA VAL A 70 8.37 -22.03 5.36
C VAL A 70 8.55 -20.53 5.44
N ARG A 71 8.20 -19.83 4.36
CA ARG A 71 8.04 -18.38 4.33
C ARG A 71 6.69 -18.02 3.73
N ALA A 72 6.14 -16.87 4.11
CA ALA A 72 4.89 -16.36 3.55
C ALA A 72 5.11 -14.96 2.97
N VAL A 73 4.45 -14.66 1.86
CA VAL A 73 4.45 -13.33 1.25
C VAL A 73 3.03 -12.77 1.20
N ASP A 74 2.89 -11.52 1.60
CA ASP A 74 1.62 -10.79 1.55
C ASP A 74 1.84 -9.32 1.17
N GLY A 75 0.81 -8.75 0.53
CA GLY A 75 0.80 -7.39 0.02
C GLY A 75 -0.29 -6.54 0.66
N ILE A 76 0.06 -5.31 1.01
CA ILE A 76 -0.87 -4.31 1.51
C ILE A 76 -0.75 -3.00 0.75
N ARG A 77 -1.90 -2.45 0.38
CA ARG A 77 -1.96 -1.10 -0.18
C ARG A 77 -1.90 -0.07 0.93
N VAL A 78 -0.92 0.83 0.85
CA VAL A 78 -0.71 1.92 1.81
C VAL A 78 -1.02 3.24 1.12
N THR A 79 -1.90 4.05 1.71
CA THR A 79 -2.26 5.36 1.16
C THR A 79 -1.05 6.29 1.12
N ALA A 80 -0.86 6.97 -0.01
CA ALA A 80 0.12 8.03 -0.13
C ALA A 80 -0.38 9.29 0.59
N ASN A 81 0.54 10.20 0.94
CA ASN A 81 0.18 11.53 1.43
C ASN A 81 -0.23 12.45 0.27
N ALA A 82 -1.23 12.03 -0.50
CA ALA A 82 -1.67 12.71 -1.71
C ALA A 82 -3.17 12.56 -1.93
N SER A 83 -3.79 13.59 -2.52
CA SER A 83 -5.23 13.60 -2.78
C SER A 83 -5.56 12.97 -4.13
N SER A 84 -6.64 12.17 -4.20
CA SER A 84 -7.19 11.67 -5.47
C SER A 84 -7.58 12.81 -6.41
N LYS A 85 -8.05 13.95 -5.88
CA LYS A 85 -8.40 15.15 -6.67
C LYS A 85 -7.21 15.78 -7.40
N ARG A 86 -5.99 15.53 -6.91
CA ARG A 86 -4.73 15.99 -7.52
C ARG A 86 -4.14 14.95 -8.49
N SER A 87 -4.82 13.82 -8.69
CA SER A 87 -4.46 12.81 -9.69
C SER A 87 -5.17 13.14 -10.99
N CYS A 88 -4.41 13.53 -12.00
CA CYS A 88 -4.92 13.98 -13.28
C CYS A 88 -4.41 13.05 -14.39
N ASP A 89 -5.27 12.74 -15.34
CA ASP A 89 -4.88 12.19 -16.63
C ASP A 89 -4.43 13.32 -17.58
N ALA A 90 -3.95 12.94 -18.77
CA ALA A 90 -3.45 13.91 -19.75
C ALA A 90 -4.51 14.98 -20.10
N GLN A 91 -5.76 14.57 -20.26
CA GLN A 91 -6.86 15.51 -20.53
C GLN A 91 -7.14 16.45 -19.34
N GLY A 92 -7.11 15.93 -18.12
CA GLY A 92 -7.28 16.71 -16.90
C GLY A 92 -6.15 17.72 -16.70
N LEU A 93 -4.91 17.37 -17.02
CA LEU A 93 -3.77 18.28 -16.99
C LEU A 93 -3.91 19.39 -18.04
N ALA A 94 -4.28 19.06 -19.28
CA ALA A 94 -4.50 20.05 -20.34
C ALA A 94 -5.60 21.07 -19.95
N LYS A 95 -6.74 20.59 -19.45
CA LYS A 95 -7.81 21.48 -18.94
C LYS A 95 -7.37 22.33 -17.75
N LEU A 96 -6.54 21.79 -16.87
CA LEU A 96 -6.01 22.55 -15.75
C LEU A 96 -5.03 23.63 -16.24
N LEU A 97 -4.21 23.32 -17.22
CA LEU A 97 -3.28 24.26 -17.84
C LEU A 97 -4.03 25.42 -18.50
N GLU A 98 -5.05 25.14 -19.32
CA GLU A 98 -5.90 26.17 -19.94
C GLU A 98 -6.57 27.09 -18.91
N ARG A 99 -7.06 26.53 -17.80
CA ARG A 99 -7.66 27.31 -16.72
C ARG A 99 -6.64 28.21 -16.02
N LEU A 100 -5.40 27.72 -15.83
CA LEU A 100 -4.33 28.50 -15.23
C LEU A 100 -3.87 29.62 -16.15
N ASP A 101 -3.71 29.35 -17.45
CA ASP A 101 -3.31 30.36 -18.44
C ASP A 101 -4.36 31.48 -18.53
N ARG A 102 -5.65 31.14 -18.53
CA ARG A 102 -6.74 32.15 -18.46
C ARG A 102 -6.70 32.97 -17.18
N ALA A 103 -6.55 32.31 -16.03
CA ALA A 103 -6.54 32.98 -14.74
C ALA A 103 -5.29 33.84 -14.50
N ILE A 104 -4.19 33.56 -15.22
CA ILE A 104 -2.98 34.39 -15.25
C ILE A 104 -3.25 35.62 -16.13
N ALA A 105 -3.81 35.45 -17.32
CA ALA A 105 -4.15 36.55 -18.21
C ALA A 105 -5.15 37.54 -17.57
N GLU A 106 -6.21 37.04 -16.93
CA GLU A 106 -7.18 37.90 -16.22
C GLU A 106 -6.54 38.75 -15.11
N LEU A 107 -5.54 38.19 -14.40
CA LEU A 107 -4.80 38.94 -13.38
C LEU A 107 -3.83 39.95 -14.00
N GLU A 108 -3.23 39.64 -15.14
CA GLU A 108 -2.34 40.55 -15.86
C GLU A 108 -3.12 41.75 -16.41
N ASP A 109 -4.28 41.53 -17.03
CA ASP A 109 -5.18 42.59 -17.52
C ASP A 109 -5.65 43.53 -16.39
N GLN A 110 -5.95 42.99 -15.21
CA GLN A 110 -6.33 43.80 -14.03
C GLN A 110 -5.21 44.71 -13.56
N ASN A 111 -3.96 44.25 -13.63
CA ASN A 111 -2.79 45.03 -13.22
C ASN A 111 -2.40 46.10 -14.25
N GLU A 112 -2.70 45.91 -15.54
CA GLU A 112 -2.43 46.92 -16.57
C GLU A 112 -3.43 48.10 -16.55
N GLY A 113 -4.62 47.91 -15.97
CA GLY A 113 -5.67 48.93 -15.84
C GLY A 113 -5.48 49.95 -14.70
N GLU A 114 -4.62 49.67 -13.71
CA GLU A 114 -4.34 50.56 -12.57
C GLU A 114 -3.10 51.43 -12.86
N THR A 115 -3.31 52.73 -13.14
CA THR A 115 -2.27 53.65 -13.63
C THR A 115 -1.27 54.12 -12.55
N GLU A 116 -1.35 53.62 -11.32
CA GLU A 116 -0.36 53.90 -10.27
C GLU A 116 0.68 52.78 -10.19
N ARG A 117 1.90 53.08 -10.66
CA ARG A 117 3.07 52.19 -10.62
C ARG A 117 3.52 51.97 -9.18
N VAL A 118 2.86 51.06 -8.48
CA VAL A 118 3.32 50.48 -7.20
C VAL A 118 4.49 49.52 -7.51
N PRO A 119 5.48 49.34 -6.62
CA PRO A 119 6.77 48.71 -6.93
C PRO A 119 6.68 47.27 -7.46
N VAL A 120 7.78 46.83 -8.10
CA VAL A 120 8.02 45.56 -8.83
C VAL A 120 7.92 44.28 -7.96
N HIS A 121 6.86 44.13 -7.18
CA HIS A 121 6.52 42.88 -6.52
C HIS A 121 5.36 42.24 -7.27
N LEU A 122 5.64 41.11 -7.91
CA LEU A 122 4.62 40.27 -8.50
C LEU A 122 3.63 39.88 -7.39
N PRO A 123 2.30 40.05 -7.58
CA PRO A 123 1.32 39.61 -6.60
C PRO A 123 1.57 38.14 -6.23
N GLU A 124 1.57 37.79 -4.94
CA GLU A 124 1.83 36.42 -4.46
C GLU A 124 0.89 35.42 -5.15
N GLU A 125 -0.37 35.80 -5.38
CA GLU A 125 -1.34 34.97 -6.11
C GLU A 125 -0.93 34.65 -7.56
N LEU A 126 -0.32 35.60 -8.26
CA LEU A 126 0.15 35.42 -9.64
C LEU A 126 1.44 34.59 -9.67
N ALA A 127 2.33 34.78 -8.69
CA ALA A 127 3.50 33.94 -8.49
C ALA A 127 3.10 32.47 -8.22
N ASP A 128 2.11 32.24 -7.35
CA ASP A 128 1.58 30.91 -7.03
C ASP A 128 0.91 30.24 -8.23
N LYS A 129 0.13 30.97 -9.03
CA LYS A 129 -0.47 30.42 -10.25
C LYS A 129 0.57 30.07 -11.30
N ARG A 130 1.60 30.89 -11.51
CA ARG A 130 2.70 30.60 -12.44
C ARG A 130 3.52 29.39 -11.99
N THR A 131 3.86 29.28 -10.71
CA THR A 131 4.57 28.09 -10.20
C THR A 131 3.72 26.81 -10.32
N LEU A 132 2.40 26.91 -10.13
CA LEU A 132 1.50 25.79 -10.34
C LEU A 132 1.39 25.43 -11.83
N ARG A 133 1.33 26.41 -12.74
CA ARG A 133 1.36 26.19 -14.19
C ARG A 133 2.60 25.43 -14.62
N ASP A 134 3.77 25.87 -14.17
CA ASP A 134 5.03 25.23 -14.52
C ASP A 134 5.10 23.79 -13.96
N ARG A 135 4.54 23.56 -12.76
CA ARG A 135 4.38 22.22 -12.17
C ARG A 135 3.43 21.32 -12.96
N VAL A 136 2.39 21.88 -13.57
CA VAL A 136 1.45 21.15 -14.44
C VAL A 136 2.11 20.81 -15.77
N ARG A 137 2.89 21.72 -16.37
CA ARG A 137 3.65 21.45 -17.60
C ARG A 137 4.63 20.30 -17.41
N ARG A 138 5.47 20.35 -16.37
CA ARG A 138 6.36 19.23 -16.03
C ARG A 138 5.62 17.92 -15.82
N ALA A 139 4.43 17.97 -15.21
CA ALA A 139 3.60 16.77 -15.04
C ALA A 139 3.10 16.18 -16.36
N MET A 140 2.85 17.01 -17.37
CA MET A 140 2.44 16.57 -18.69
C MET A 140 3.62 15.91 -19.40
N ASP A 141 4.78 16.57 -19.42
CA ASP A 141 6.01 16.04 -20.01
C ASP A 141 6.37 14.67 -19.39
N GLU A 142 6.36 14.58 -18.05
CA GLU A 142 6.60 13.33 -17.33
C GLU A 142 5.58 12.23 -17.67
N LEU A 143 4.30 12.59 -17.87
CA LEU A 143 3.26 11.62 -18.20
C LEU A 143 3.42 11.08 -19.62
N GLU A 144 3.93 11.90 -20.55
CA GLU A 144 4.24 11.50 -21.92
C GLU A 144 5.46 10.56 -21.97
N ASP A 145 6.49 10.85 -21.18
CA ASP A 145 7.69 10.01 -21.07
C ASP A 145 7.39 8.64 -20.44
N LEU A 146 6.48 8.60 -19.47
CA LEU A 146 6.06 7.39 -18.77
C LEU A 146 5.07 6.56 -19.61
N LYS A 147 5.57 5.94 -20.68
CA LYS A 147 4.80 5.05 -21.57
C LYS A 147 4.03 3.99 -20.75
N GLY A 148 2.70 4.05 -20.81
CA GLY A 148 1.80 3.12 -20.12
C GLY A 148 1.14 3.67 -18.84
N ARG A 149 1.55 4.86 -18.36
CA ARG A 149 0.91 5.52 -17.23
C ARG A 149 -0.29 6.36 -17.70
N LYS A 150 -1.45 6.18 -17.06
CA LYS A 150 -2.69 6.90 -17.43
C LYS A 150 -2.93 8.19 -16.63
N ASN A 151 -2.32 8.30 -15.46
CA ASN A 151 -2.51 9.43 -14.56
C ASN A 151 -1.24 9.70 -13.74
N ILE A 152 -1.09 10.95 -13.34
CA ILE A 152 -0.02 11.42 -12.44
C ILE A 152 -0.62 12.28 -11.34
N ASN A 153 -0.07 12.22 -10.15
CA ASN A 153 -0.50 13.06 -9.04
C ASN A 153 0.40 14.29 -8.90
N LEU A 154 -0.20 15.47 -8.76
CA LEU A 154 0.52 16.75 -8.68
C LEU A 154 1.29 16.97 -7.37
N THR A 155 0.98 16.20 -6.32
CA THR A 155 1.61 16.27 -5.00
C THR A 155 2.67 15.19 -4.82
N ASP A 156 2.34 13.95 -5.16
CA ASP A 156 3.23 12.79 -5.06
C ASP A 156 3.36 12.09 -6.41
N ARG A 157 4.48 12.32 -7.11
CA ARG A 157 4.67 11.87 -8.50
C ARG A 157 4.80 10.36 -8.63
N ASP A 158 5.18 9.65 -7.59
CA ASP A 158 5.38 8.21 -7.65
C ASP A 158 4.08 7.46 -7.32
N ALA A 159 3.18 8.07 -6.55
CA ALA A 159 1.91 7.46 -6.17
C ALA A 159 1.03 7.11 -7.39
N ARG A 160 0.39 5.93 -7.31
CA ARG A 160 -0.59 5.46 -8.31
C ARG A 160 -1.97 5.35 -7.71
N LEU A 161 -3.00 5.52 -8.54
CA LEU A 161 -4.36 5.26 -8.13
C LEU A 161 -4.58 3.75 -7.98
N MET A 162 -4.82 3.29 -6.76
CA MET A 162 -5.10 1.89 -6.45
C MET A 162 -6.49 1.73 -5.83
N LYS A 163 -7.11 0.58 -6.09
CA LYS A 163 -8.42 0.25 -5.53
C LYS A 163 -8.30 -0.08 -4.04
N MET A 164 -8.98 0.67 -3.19
CA MET A 164 -9.06 0.50 -1.74
C MET A 164 -10.51 0.24 -1.32
N LYS A 165 -10.74 -0.08 -0.04
CA LYS A 165 -12.10 -0.23 0.52
C LYS A 165 -12.95 1.03 0.33
N GLN A 166 -12.31 2.22 0.33
CA GLN A 166 -12.95 3.53 0.22
C GLN A 166 -12.99 4.09 -1.22
N GLY A 167 -12.65 3.29 -2.23
CA GLY A 167 -12.58 3.72 -3.63
C GLY A 167 -11.15 3.77 -4.17
N PHE A 168 -10.90 4.54 -5.22
CA PHE A 168 -9.56 4.69 -5.80
C PHE A 168 -8.82 5.83 -5.11
N LEU A 169 -7.70 5.50 -4.47
CA LEU A 169 -6.86 6.46 -3.76
C LEU A 169 -5.42 6.37 -4.26
N PRO A 170 -4.67 7.49 -4.26
CA PRO A 170 -3.22 7.47 -4.43
C PRO A 170 -2.60 6.61 -3.34
N ALA A 171 -1.87 5.58 -3.75
CA ALA A 171 -1.31 4.59 -2.84
C ALA A 171 -0.04 3.98 -3.43
N TYR A 172 0.66 3.28 -2.54
CA TYR A 172 1.75 2.37 -2.85
C TYR A 172 1.32 0.96 -2.47
N ASN A 173 1.99 -0.01 -3.08
CA ASN A 173 1.83 -1.41 -2.77
C ASN A 173 3.05 -1.87 -1.96
N ALA A 174 2.84 -2.12 -0.68
CA ALA A 174 3.89 -2.58 0.23
C ALA A 174 3.80 -4.10 0.33
N GLN A 175 4.92 -4.77 0.09
CA GLN A 175 5.07 -6.22 0.11
C GLN A 175 5.95 -6.60 1.29
N ALA A 176 5.57 -7.65 2.02
CA ALA A 176 6.37 -8.19 3.10
C ALA A 176 6.48 -9.72 2.96
N MET A 177 7.70 -10.23 3.17
CA MET A 177 7.95 -11.66 3.30
C MET A 177 8.35 -11.94 4.75
N VAL A 178 7.76 -12.99 5.32
CA VAL A 178 7.94 -13.36 6.72
C VAL A 178 8.30 -14.83 6.86
N SER A 179 9.10 -15.11 7.89
CA SER A 179 9.47 -16.46 8.32
C SER A 179 9.14 -16.62 9.81
N PRO A 180 8.64 -17.79 10.27
CA PRO A 180 8.38 -18.01 11.68
C PRO A 180 9.66 -17.91 12.51
N VAL A 181 9.53 -17.47 13.75
CA VAL A 181 10.61 -17.48 14.74
C VAL A 181 10.49 -18.79 15.53
N LYS A 182 11.59 -19.55 15.61
CA LYS A 182 11.70 -20.71 16.50
C LYS A 182 11.73 -20.22 17.94
N THR A 183 10.73 -20.60 18.72
CA THR A 183 10.67 -20.32 20.15
C THR A 183 10.37 -21.61 20.90
N ASP A 184 11.08 -21.84 22.01
CA ASP A 184 10.82 -22.96 22.92
C ASP A 184 9.52 -22.77 23.72
N GLN A 185 8.94 -21.58 23.65
CA GLN A 185 7.72 -21.18 24.35
C GLN A 185 6.53 -21.09 23.38
N GLU A 186 5.30 -21.15 23.89
CA GLU A 186 4.02 -20.99 23.14
C GLU A 186 3.89 -19.67 22.34
N THR A 187 4.89 -18.80 22.40
CA THR A 187 4.89 -17.48 21.77
C THR A 187 5.25 -17.59 20.28
N THR A 188 4.24 -17.61 19.41
CA THR A 188 4.47 -17.56 17.97
C THR A 188 4.94 -16.16 17.53
N GLY A 189 6.06 -16.11 16.80
CA GLY A 189 6.63 -14.87 16.26
C GLY A 189 6.89 -14.97 14.76
N LEU A 190 6.90 -13.82 14.08
CA LEU A 190 7.26 -13.71 12.66
C LEU A 190 8.43 -12.73 12.52
N LEU A 191 9.43 -13.14 11.76
CA LEU A 191 10.53 -12.28 11.35
C LEU A 191 10.33 -11.85 9.90
N VAL A 192 10.39 -10.54 9.66
CA VAL A 192 10.34 -9.99 8.30
C VAL A 192 11.69 -10.19 7.62
N THR A 193 11.70 -10.95 6.53
CA THR A 193 12.90 -11.31 5.77
C THR A 193 13.06 -10.49 4.49
N ALA A 194 11.99 -9.91 3.94
CA ALA A 194 12.06 -8.94 2.85
C ALA A 194 10.92 -7.92 2.92
N VAL A 195 11.19 -6.69 2.46
CA VAL A 195 10.17 -5.63 2.35
C VAL A 195 10.42 -4.80 1.10
N GLN A 196 9.39 -4.70 0.25
CA GLN A 196 9.39 -3.79 -0.89
C GLN A 196 8.21 -2.83 -0.82
N VAL A 197 8.43 -1.61 -1.32
CA VAL A 197 7.35 -0.66 -1.57
C VAL A 197 7.44 -0.28 -3.02
N VAL A 198 6.39 -0.59 -3.76
CA VAL A 198 6.34 -0.39 -5.19
C VAL A 198 5.11 0.41 -5.58
N ASP A 199 5.10 0.97 -6.78
CA ASP A 199 3.99 1.76 -7.30
C ASP A 199 3.03 0.93 -8.18
N GLU A 200 3.34 -0.34 -8.46
CA GLU A 200 2.43 -1.19 -9.24
C GLU A 200 1.20 -1.64 -8.42
N PRO A 201 -0.03 -1.45 -8.94
CA PRO A 201 -1.26 -1.79 -8.20
C PRO A 201 -1.52 -3.28 -7.95
N ALA A 202 -0.78 -4.16 -8.61
CA ALA A 202 -1.04 -5.59 -8.67
C ALA A 202 0.19 -6.42 -8.29
N ASP A 203 -0.06 -7.57 -7.69
CA ASP A 203 0.97 -8.39 -7.02
C ASP A 203 1.56 -9.49 -7.91
N TYR A 204 0.99 -9.74 -9.09
CA TYR A 204 1.30 -10.90 -9.94
C TYR A 204 2.78 -11.01 -10.37
N ALA A 205 3.50 -9.88 -10.42
CA ALA A 205 4.91 -9.82 -10.79
C ALA A 205 5.83 -9.58 -9.58
N ARG A 206 5.33 -9.69 -8.35
CA ARG A 206 6.06 -9.35 -7.12
C ARG A 206 6.61 -10.57 -6.37
N LEU A 207 6.19 -11.78 -6.72
CA LEU A 207 6.69 -12.99 -6.06
C LEU A 207 8.20 -13.12 -6.19
N ILE A 208 8.73 -13.20 -7.41
CA ILE A 208 10.16 -13.43 -7.67
C ILE A 208 11.07 -12.35 -7.06
N PRO A 209 10.78 -11.03 -7.21
CA PRO A 209 11.54 -10.00 -6.52
C PRO A 209 11.59 -10.18 -4.99
N MET A 210 10.47 -10.57 -4.37
CA MET A 210 10.42 -10.83 -2.93
C MET A 210 11.23 -12.07 -2.54
N LEU A 211 11.21 -13.13 -3.35
CA LEU A 211 12.05 -14.33 -3.12
C LEU A 211 13.54 -13.97 -3.16
N GLN A 212 13.95 -13.19 -4.16
CA GLN A 212 15.33 -12.75 -4.34
C GLN A 212 15.80 -11.86 -3.19
N GLU A 213 15.01 -10.86 -2.79
CA GLU A 213 15.39 -9.99 -1.67
C GLU A 213 15.46 -10.75 -0.34
N ALA A 214 14.56 -11.71 -0.11
CA ALA A 214 14.61 -12.55 1.07
C ALA A 214 15.88 -13.44 1.08
N GLU A 215 16.26 -14.00 -0.07
CA GLU A 215 17.49 -14.78 -0.21
C GLU A 215 18.75 -13.92 -0.02
N GLU A 216 18.75 -12.66 -0.47
CA GLU A 216 19.84 -11.73 -0.21
C GLU A 216 19.98 -11.40 1.28
N MET A 217 18.84 -11.27 1.98
CA MET A 217 18.78 -10.99 3.41
C MET A 217 19.22 -12.19 4.26
N THR A 218 18.66 -13.37 4.02
CA THR A 218 18.87 -14.56 4.86
C THR A 218 20.05 -15.40 4.40
N ARG A 219 20.52 -15.24 3.15
CA ARG A 219 21.47 -16.12 2.47
C ARG A 219 21.01 -17.58 2.34
N VAL A 220 19.73 -17.83 2.58
CA VAL A 220 19.13 -19.17 2.57
C VAL A 220 17.97 -19.21 1.59
N ARG A 221 17.90 -20.29 0.80
CA ARG A 221 16.74 -20.60 -0.02
C ARG A 221 15.77 -21.47 0.78
N THR A 222 14.60 -20.92 1.08
CA THR A 222 13.50 -21.64 1.75
C THR A 222 12.83 -22.59 0.76
N PRO A 223 12.54 -23.84 1.16
CA PRO A 223 11.94 -24.84 0.26
C PRO A 223 10.47 -24.58 -0.08
N LEU A 224 9.68 -24.05 0.87
CA LEU A 224 8.26 -23.77 0.69
C LEU A 224 7.94 -22.29 0.90
N THR A 225 7.25 -21.69 -0.07
CA THR A 225 6.70 -20.33 0.03
C THR A 225 5.18 -20.36 -0.02
N LEU A 226 4.51 -19.67 0.91
CA LEU A 226 3.07 -19.43 0.91
C LEU A 226 2.80 -18.06 0.28
N ALA A 227 1.83 -17.97 -0.64
CA ALA A 227 1.43 -16.72 -1.26
C ALA A 227 -0.08 -16.64 -1.47
N ASP A 228 -0.62 -15.42 -1.55
CA ASP A 228 -2.01 -15.20 -1.92
C ASP A 228 -2.27 -15.43 -3.42
N ALA A 229 -3.54 -15.45 -3.81
CA ALA A 229 -3.95 -15.63 -5.22
C ALA A 229 -3.59 -14.43 -6.13
N GLY A 230 -3.18 -13.30 -5.55
CA GLY A 230 -2.72 -12.10 -6.23
C GLY A 230 -1.32 -12.27 -6.83
N TYR A 231 -0.48 -13.12 -6.24
CA TYR A 231 0.86 -13.46 -6.74
C TYR A 231 0.87 -14.48 -7.88
N HIS A 232 -0.26 -15.12 -8.15
CA HIS A 232 -0.35 -16.18 -9.15
C HIS A 232 -0.12 -15.66 -10.58
N SER A 233 1.01 -16.04 -11.19
CA SER A 233 1.36 -15.75 -12.58
C SER A 233 2.14 -16.89 -13.22
N ALA A 234 1.89 -17.15 -14.51
CA ALA A 234 2.58 -18.22 -15.24
C ALA A 234 4.11 -18.02 -15.25
N ALA A 235 4.56 -16.79 -15.50
CA ALA A 235 5.98 -16.44 -15.48
C ALA A 235 6.60 -16.64 -14.08
N GLY A 236 5.90 -16.25 -13.02
CA GLY A 236 6.37 -16.46 -11.64
C GLY A 236 6.45 -17.95 -11.28
N LEU A 237 5.46 -18.76 -11.68
CA LEU A 237 5.46 -20.20 -11.43
C LEU A 237 6.57 -20.92 -12.21
N GLN A 238 6.80 -20.55 -13.47
CA GLN A 238 7.89 -21.09 -14.26
C GLN A 238 9.25 -20.81 -13.62
N GLU A 239 9.51 -19.56 -13.24
CA GLU A 239 10.75 -19.16 -12.57
C GLU A 239 10.92 -19.90 -11.23
N CYS A 240 9.86 -20.07 -10.44
CA CYS A 240 9.90 -20.87 -9.22
C CYS A 240 10.29 -22.34 -9.49
N ALA A 241 9.75 -22.93 -10.57
CA ALA A 241 10.09 -24.30 -10.97
C ALA A 241 11.56 -24.42 -11.41
N GLU A 242 12.08 -23.46 -12.19
CA GLU A 242 13.49 -23.40 -12.61
C GLU A 242 14.43 -23.22 -11.41
N ARG A 243 13.98 -22.50 -10.36
CA ARG A 243 14.71 -22.32 -9.10
C ARG A 243 14.60 -23.51 -8.15
N GLY A 244 13.76 -24.50 -8.45
CA GLY A 244 13.48 -25.65 -7.56
C GLY A 244 12.76 -25.26 -6.26
N GLN A 245 11.98 -24.17 -6.27
CA GLN A 245 11.26 -23.65 -5.10
C GLN A 245 9.78 -24.02 -5.17
N GLN A 246 9.26 -24.65 -4.12
CA GLN A 246 7.83 -24.94 -4.04
C GLN A 246 7.08 -23.71 -3.56
N VAL A 247 5.95 -23.43 -4.21
CA VAL A 247 5.05 -22.34 -3.83
C VAL A 247 3.64 -22.88 -3.70
N ALA A 248 3.04 -22.68 -2.53
CA ALA A 248 1.64 -22.97 -2.27
C ALA A 248 0.84 -21.67 -2.32
N MET A 249 -0.05 -21.56 -3.31
CA MET A 249 -0.95 -20.43 -3.46
C MET A 249 -2.26 -20.90 -4.12
N PRO A 250 -3.39 -20.22 -3.87
CA PRO A 250 -4.61 -20.47 -4.63
C PRO A 250 -4.45 -19.99 -6.08
N GLU A 251 -5.08 -20.68 -7.02
CA GLU A 251 -5.16 -20.21 -8.41
C GLU A 251 -5.90 -18.87 -8.49
N SER A 252 -5.43 -17.98 -9.36
CA SER A 252 -6.08 -16.68 -9.51
C SER A 252 -7.46 -16.82 -10.15
N PRO A 253 -8.53 -16.28 -9.55
CA PRO A 253 -9.85 -16.30 -10.16
C PRO A 253 -9.93 -15.47 -11.45
N ARG A 254 -8.92 -14.67 -11.78
CA ARG A 254 -8.86 -13.89 -13.04
C ARG A 254 -8.65 -14.76 -14.29
N GLY A 255 -8.13 -15.98 -14.12
CA GLY A 255 -8.09 -17.00 -15.17
C GLY A 255 -9.35 -17.88 -15.22
N MET A 256 -10.21 -17.79 -14.21
CA MET A 256 -11.37 -18.66 -14.03
C MET A 256 -12.60 -18.10 -14.76
N ALA A 257 -12.46 -17.84 -16.06
CA ALA A 257 -13.62 -17.62 -16.93
C ALA A 257 -14.25 -18.95 -17.42
N LEU A 258 -13.62 -20.10 -17.19
CA LEU A 258 -14.06 -21.37 -17.77
C LEU A 258 -14.08 -22.45 -16.67
N ASP A 259 -15.20 -23.16 -16.57
CA ASP A 259 -15.43 -24.38 -15.77
C ASP A 259 -15.79 -24.33 -14.27
N HIS A 260 -16.43 -23.25 -13.77
CA HIS A 260 -17.22 -23.39 -12.53
C HIS A 260 -18.70 -23.03 -12.76
N PRO A 261 -19.67 -23.95 -12.53
CA PRO A 261 -21.10 -23.73 -12.83
C PRO A 261 -21.75 -22.60 -12.02
N TYR A 262 -21.04 -22.08 -11.02
CA TYR A 262 -21.47 -20.97 -10.16
C TYR A 262 -20.65 -19.69 -10.35
N HIS A 263 -19.80 -19.60 -11.37
CA HIS A 263 -18.98 -18.43 -11.60
C HIS A 263 -19.85 -17.21 -11.96
N ARG A 264 -19.60 -16.07 -11.30
CA ARG A 264 -20.41 -14.85 -11.44
C ARG A 264 -20.48 -14.33 -12.88
N GLY A 265 -19.46 -14.63 -13.70
CA GLY A 265 -19.42 -14.27 -15.12
C GLY A 265 -20.40 -15.04 -16.02
N LEU A 266 -20.99 -16.14 -15.53
CA LEU A 266 -22.00 -16.92 -16.25
C LEU A 266 -23.42 -16.33 -16.13
N TYR A 267 -23.60 -15.26 -15.35
CA TYR A 267 -24.91 -14.63 -15.14
C TYR A 267 -24.94 -13.23 -15.75
N THR A 268 -25.87 -13.00 -16.67
CA THR A 268 -26.15 -11.66 -17.20
C THR A 268 -27.13 -10.94 -16.27
N ALA A 269 -26.90 -9.64 -16.07
CA ALA A 269 -27.84 -8.79 -15.35
C ALA A 269 -29.03 -8.50 -16.28
N GLY A 270 -30.18 -9.12 -16.02
CA GLY A 270 -31.43 -8.75 -16.67
C GLY A 270 -31.95 -7.41 -16.14
N TYR A 271 -32.68 -6.66 -16.97
CA TYR A 271 -33.40 -5.47 -16.52
C TYR A 271 -34.34 -5.83 -15.34
N GLY A 272 -34.17 -5.14 -14.21
CA GLY A 272 -34.99 -5.32 -13.00
C GLY A 272 -34.58 -6.50 -12.09
N ARG A 273 -33.63 -6.27 -11.17
CA ARG A 273 -33.25 -7.14 -10.01
C ARG A 273 -33.39 -8.67 -10.20
N ARG A 274 -33.06 -9.21 -11.38
CA ARG A 274 -33.12 -10.64 -11.69
C ARG A 274 -31.80 -11.14 -12.25
N TRP A 275 -31.38 -12.30 -11.77
CA TRP A 275 -30.32 -13.11 -12.38
C TRP A 275 -30.95 -14.03 -13.41
N VAL A 276 -30.35 -14.13 -14.60
CA VAL A 276 -30.71 -15.11 -15.62
C VAL A 276 -29.65 -16.20 -15.62
N PHE A 277 -30.08 -17.45 -15.46
CA PHE A 277 -29.20 -18.62 -15.46
C PHE A 277 -28.96 -19.11 -16.90
N PRO A 278 -27.80 -19.75 -17.19
CA PRO A 278 -27.51 -20.31 -18.51
C PRO A 278 -28.55 -21.33 -19.01
N GLY A 279 -29.26 -22.01 -18.09
CA GLY A 279 -30.35 -22.94 -18.41
C GLY A 279 -31.75 -22.32 -18.51
N GLY A 280 -31.87 -20.99 -18.59
CA GLY A 280 -33.15 -20.28 -18.78
C GLY A 280 -33.94 -19.97 -17.50
N GLY A 281 -33.48 -20.40 -16.33
CA GLY A 281 -34.08 -20.04 -15.05
C GLY A 281 -33.87 -18.55 -14.71
N THR A 282 -34.73 -17.98 -13.87
CA THR A 282 -34.50 -16.63 -13.30
C THR A 282 -34.67 -16.64 -11.78
N ALA A 283 -33.82 -15.88 -11.07
CA ALA A 283 -33.95 -15.70 -9.61
C ALA A 283 -33.92 -14.22 -9.24
N HIS A 284 -34.74 -13.83 -8.27
CA HIS A 284 -34.78 -12.46 -7.76
C HIS A 284 -33.58 -12.20 -6.84
N ARG A 285 -32.90 -11.07 -7.05
CA ARG A 285 -31.82 -10.62 -6.18
C ARG A 285 -32.44 -10.17 -4.84
N PRO A 286 -32.09 -10.78 -3.69
CA PRO A 286 -32.63 -10.36 -2.40
C PRO A 286 -32.21 -8.91 -2.10
N ALA A 287 -33.12 -8.14 -1.52
CA ALA A 287 -32.82 -6.77 -1.10
C ALA A 287 -31.71 -6.79 -0.04
N ARG A 288 -30.70 -5.93 -0.18
CA ARG A 288 -29.73 -5.70 0.89
C ARG A 288 -30.48 -5.08 2.08
N THR A 289 -30.83 -5.87 3.07
CA THR A 289 -31.16 -5.35 4.40
C THR A 289 -29.86 -4.93 5.08
N ALA A 290 -29.79 -3.67 5.49
CA ALA A 290 -28.72 -3.18 6.34
C ALA A 290 -28.84 -3.87 7.72
N PRO A 291 -27.73 -4.26 8.37
CA PRO A 291 -27.81 -4.82 9.71
C PRO A 291 -28.29 -3.73 10.70
N SER A 292 -29.39 -4.01 11.40
CA SER A 292 -29.88 -3.19 12.50
C SER A 292 -28.90 -3.26 13.67
N ARG A 293 -28.63 -2.09 14.28
CA ARG A 293 -27.94 -1.99 15.57
C ARG A 293 -28.89 -2.47 16.66
N GLU A 294 -28.78 -3.71 17.10
CA GLU A 294 -29.21 -4.10 18.46
C GLU A 294 -28.66 -5.50 18.82
N ASN A 295 -28.33 -5.64 20.11
CA ASN A 295 -27.87 -6.84 20.84
C ASN A 295 -26.35 -6.97 21.09
N ARG A 296 -25.85 -6.04 21.91
CA ARG A 296 -25.04 -6.43 23.09
C ARG A 296 -25.98 -7.04 24.13
N THR A 297 -25.75 -8.29 24.52
CA THR A 297 -25.66 -8.80 25.91
C THR A 297 -25.89 -10.33 25.94
N GLY A 298 -24.90 -11.05 26.47
CA GLY A 298 -25.12 -12.08 27.50
C GLY A 298 -25.55 -13.49 27.10
N THR A 299 -24.76 -14.46 27.58
CA THR A 299 -25.15 -15.81 28.06
C THR A 299 -25.67 -16.82 27.03
N ALA A 300 -25.49 -18.12 27.15
CA ALA A 300 -24.54 -19.03 27.78
C ALA A 300 -24.84 -20.40 27.14
N LEU A 301 -23.90 -21.34 27.31
CA LEU A 301 -23.96 -22.76 26.99
C LEU A 301 -25.34 -23.43 27.20
N GLU A 302 -25.73 -24.33 26.29
CA GLU A 302 -26.10 -25.74 26.56
C GLU A 302 -26.81 -26.41 25.36
N GLY A 303 -26.58 -27.73 25.21
CA GLY A 303 -27.55 -28.62 24.55
C GLY A 303 -27.06 -29.38 23.31
N ILE A 304 -26.26 -30.42 23.49
CA ILE A 304 -26.10 -31.53 22.53
C ILE A 304 -27.25 -32.52 22.76
N PRO A 305 -28.05 -32.91 21.75
CA PRO A 305 -28.77 -34.18 21.78
C PRO A 305 -28.03 -35.23 20.95
N GLY A 306 -27.78 -36.37 21.57
CA GLY A 306 -27.19 -37.56 20.95
C GLY A 306 -28.12 -38.25 19.96
N GLY A 307 -27.51 -39.03 19.06
CA GLY A 307 -28.19 -39.92 18.14
C GLY A 307 -27.19 -40.90 17.54
N GLY A 308 -27.21 -42.12 18.05
CA GLY A 308 -26.50 -43.28 17.51
C GLY A 308 -27.17 -44.53 18.03
N GLY A 309 -28.01 -45.13 17.19
CA GLY A 309 -28.37 -46.54 17.26
C GLY A 309 -27.34 -47.39 16.51
#